data_AF-A0A9E5RLF5-F1
#
_entry.id   AF-A0A9E5RLF5-F1
#
_cell.length_a   1.000
_cell.length_b   1.000
_cell.length_c   1.000
_cell.angle_alpha   90.00
_cell.angle_beta   90.00
_cell.angle_gamma   90.00
#
_symmetry.space_group_name_H-M   'P 1'
#
loop_
_entity.id
_entity.type
_entity.pdbx_description
1 polymer ?
#
loop_
_entity_poly.entity_id
_entity_poly.type
_entity_poly.pdbx_seq_one_letter_code
_entity_poly.pdbx_strand_id
1 'polypeptide(L)'
;MHLNSLITRLTLMLSIGVSLPLWATGAIAAERVVLKYSILRQSVSVAELTTLAETGETSRSLNRYLRLAGKQPEEVRQTLTEEAQVNVILVDRGLNNPLGDRVLDQIGEAIYPPSGEASREAMRSALVLSASDDNRISLIEVIQNYPTDEVVVDGDRLVAAYSQLQDIQERFGGLIEGGLDGVLDNIRLF
;
A
#
# COMPACT_ATOMS: atom_id res chain seq x y z
N MET A 1 -49.59 61.75 -24.31
CA MET A 1 -49.01 61.87 -22.95
C MET A 1 -48.82 60.45 -22.43
N HIS A 2 -47.73 59.74 -22.80
CA HIS A 2 -46.42 59.78 -22.15
C HIS A 2 -46.51 59.86 -20.62
N LEU A 3 -46.59 58.70 -19.95
CA LEU A 3 -45.94 58.54 -18.66
C LEU A 3 -45.77 57.05 -18.32
N ASN A 4 -44.50 56.66 -18.21
CA ASN A 4 -44.00 55.53 -17.40
C ASN A 4 -43.88 54.14 -18.04
N SER A 5 -43.19 54.11 -19.17
CA SER A 5 -42.25 53.05 -19.56
C SER A 5 -41.03 52.93 -18.60
N LEU A 6 -41.24 53.01 -17.28
CA LEU A 6 -40.17 53.14 -16.27
C LEU A 6 -40.02 51.94 -15.33
N ILE A 7 -40.89 50.93 -15.42
CA ILE A 7 -40.78 49.71 -14.60
C ILE A 7 -40.02 48.60 -15.35
N THR A 8 -39.80 48.76 -16.66
CA THR A 8 -39.15 47.76 -17.54
C THR A 8 -37.65 47.56 -17.31
N ARG A 9 -37.06 48.07 -16.22
CA ARG A 9 -35.60 48.05 -16.00
C ARG A 9 -35.10 47.31 -14.76
N LEU A 10 -35.94 46.66 -13.96
CA LEU A 10 -35.45 46.08 -12.71
C LEU A 10 -36.05 44.72 -12.36
N THR A 11 -35.76 43.70 -13.15
CA THR A 11 -35.55 42.32 -12.64
C THR A 11 -34.81 41.49 -13.68
N LEU A 12 -33.60 41.94 -14.03
CA LEU A 12 -32.64 41.11 -14.75
C LEU A 12 -31.82 40.34 -13.71
N MET A 13 -31.81 39.01 -13.86
CA MET A 13 -30.81 38.06 -13.36
C MET A 13 -30.71 37.82 -11.85
N LEU A 14 -31.06 36.58 -11.44
CA LEU A 14 -30.13 35.73 -10.66
C LEU A 14 -30.57 34.26 -10.64
N SER A 15 -30.34 33.51 -11.72
CA SER A 15 -30.23 32.05 -11.64
C SER A 15 -28.75 31.69 -11.67
N ILE A 16 -28.07 31.84 -10.54
CA ILE A 16 -26.76 31.23 -10.35
C ILE A 16 -27.02 29.73 -10.23
N GLY A 17 -26.72 28.99 -11.30
CA GLY A 17 -26.48 27.56 -11.19
C GLY A 17 -25.24 27.38 -10.31
N VAL A 18 -25.44 27.01 -9.05
CA VAL A 18 -24.34 26.58 -8.18
C VAL A 18 -23.95 25.19 -8.67
N SER A 19 -23.04 25.15 -9.64
CA SER A 19 -22.26 23.95 -9.93
C SER A 19 -21.33 23.75 -8.74
N LEU A 20 -21.73 22.93 -7.78
CA LEU A 20 -20.83 22.41 -6.76
C LEU A 20 -19.73 21.64 -7.50
N PRO A 21 -18.47 22.07 -7.48
CA PRO A 21 -17.40 21.18 -7.90
C PRO A 21 -17.49 19.97 -6.96
N LEU A 22 -17.72 18.78 -7.52
CA LEU A 22 -17.44 17.53 -6.84
C LEU A 22 -15.92 17.52 -6.64
N TRP A 23 -15.48 18.03 -5.50
CA TRP A 23 -14.12 17.78 -5.04
C TRP A 23 -14.10 16.29 -4.75
N ALA A 24 -13.63 15.51 -5.73
CA ALA A 24 -13.21 14.15 -5.46
C ALA A 24 -12.15 14.27 -4.36
N THR A 25 -12.50 13.92 -3.14
CA THR A 25 -11.53 13.61 -2.11
C THR A 25 -10.79 12.39 -2.66
N GLY A 26 -9.73 12.63 -3.43
CA GLY A 26 -8.82 11.57 -3.83
C GLY A 26 -8.43 10.87 -2.55
N ALA A 27 -8.60 9.54 -2.51
CA ALA A 27 -7.93 8.76 -1.49
C ALA A 27 -6.46 9.16 -1.53
N ILE A 28 -5.90 9.55 -0.38
CA ILE A 28 -4.48 9.90 -0.28
C ILE A 28 -3.74 8.59 -0.52
N ALA A 29 -3.31 8.41 -1.76
CA ALA A 29 -2.62 7.26 -2.29
C ALA A 29 -1.29 7.78 -2.80
N ALA A 30 -0.20 7.05 -2.60
CA ALA A 30 1.09 7.54 -3.05
C ALA A 30 1.09 7.79 -4.57
N GLU A 31 1.49 8.98 -5.00
CA GLU A 31 1.69 9.26 -6.42
C GLU A 31 3.12 8.92 -6.85
N ARG A 32 4.07 8.88 -5.89
CA ARG A 32 5.49 8.64 -6.15
C ARG A 32 6.10 7.59 -5.23
N VAL A 33 7.09 6.88 -5.77
CA VAL A 33 7.90 5.92 -5.03
C VAL A 33 9.37 6.26 -5.19
N VAL A 34 10.08 6.34 -4.09
CA VAL A 34 11.54 6.35 -4.09
C VAL A 34 12.04 4.92 -3.96
N LEU A 35 12.48 4.36 -5.08
CA LEU A 35 13.15 3.07 -5.11
C LEU A 35 14.59 3.25 -4.62
N LYS A 36 14.95 2.53 -3.56
CA LYS A 36 16.30 2.49 -3.02
C LYS A 36 16.84 1.07 -3.10
N TYR A 37 18.03 0.92 -3.67
CA TYR A 37 18.73 -0.36 -3.76
C TYR A 37 20.24 -0.13 -3.73
N SER A 38 20.93 -0.65 -2.73
CA SER A 38 22.32 -0.34 -2.44
C SER A 38 22.55 1.19 -2.36
N ILE A 39 23.47 1.73 -3.16
CA ILE A 39 23.73 3.17 -3.26
C ILE A 39 22.77 3.91 -4.19
N LEU A 40 21.94 3.19 -4.96
CA LEU A 40 21.07 3.79 -5.96
C LEU A 40 19.76 4.26 -5.33
N ARG A 41 19.31 5.44 -5.76
CA ARG A 41 18.05 6.03 -5.35
C ARG A 41 17.38 6.70 -6.54
N GLN A 42 16.16 6.30 -6.85
CA GLN A 42 15.41 6.83 -7.98
C GLN A 42 13.95 7.05 -7.57
N SER A 43 13.45 8.28 -7.77
CA SER A 43 12.01 8.53 -7.64
C SER A 43 11.32 8.23 -8.98
N VAL A 44 10.27 7.42 -8.92
CA VAL A 44 9.43 6.98 -10.04
C VAL A 44 7.97 7.22 -9.69
N SER A 45 7.10 7.32 -10.69
CA SER A 45 5.66 7.40 -10.41
C SER A 45 5.09 6.05 -10.00
N VAL A 46 4.07 6.04 -9.14
CA VAL A 46 3.31 4.82 -8.85
C VAL A 46 2.66 4.27 -10.12
N ALA A 47 2.24 5.15 -11.04
CA ALA A 47 1.72 4.75 -12.35
C ALA A 47 2.74 3.93 -13.17
N GLU A 48 4.00 4.37 -13.24
CA GLU A 48 5.06 3.61 -13.95
C GLU A 48 5.31 2.23 -13.33
N LEU A 49 5.29 2.14 -11.99
CA LEU A 49 5.42 0.85 -11.30
C LEU A 49 4.20 -0.05 -11.48
N THR A 50 3.00 0.55 -11.52
CA THR A 50 1.76 -0.17 -11.76
C THR A 50 1.74 -0.74 -13.18
N THR A 51 2.18 0.03 -14.18
CA THR A 51 2.35 -0.48 -15.56
C THR A 51 3.31 -1.66 -15.61
N LEU A 52 4.45 -1.60 -14.90
CA LEU A 52 5.36 -2.75 -14.80
C LEU A 52 4.69 -3.97 -14.15
N ALA A 53 3.98 -3.77 -13.04
CA ALA A 53 3.28 -4.82 -12.33
C ALA A 53 2.23 -5.52 -13.23
N GLU A 54 1.36 -4.75 -13.87
CA GLU A 54 0.23 -5.25 -14.66
C GLU A 54 0.66 -5.82 -16.02
N THR A 55 1.56 -5.13 -16.72
CA THR A 55 1.86 -5.42 -18.14
C THR A 55 3.25 -5.99 -18.39
N GLY A 56 4.18 -5.85 -17.44
CA GLY A 56 5.60 -6.14 -17.64
C GLY A 56 6.37 -5.06 -18.40
N GLU A 57 5.72 -4.01 -18.88
CA GLU A 57 6.38 -2.93 -19.60
C GLU A 57 7.09 -1.96 -18.65
N THR A 58 8.27 -1.47 -19.06
CA THR A 58 9.04 -0.49 -18.29
C THR A 58 9.26 0.79 -19.07
N SER A 59 9.15 1.93 -18.37
CA SER A 59 9.60 3.19 -18.93
C SER A 59 11.12 3.18 -19.16
N ARG A 60 11.60 4.02 -20.09
CA ARG A 60 13.04 4.12 -20.37
C ARG A 60 13.86 4.51 -19.14
N SER A 61 13.30 5.35 -18.26
CA SER A 61 13.91 5.75 -16.99
C SER A 61 14.00 4.58 -16.01
N LEU A 62 12.88 3.90 -15.77
CA LEU A 62 12.81 2.76 -14.86
C LEU A 62 13.72 1.62 -15.31
N ASN A 63 13.70 1.26 -16.60
CA ASN A 63 14.57 0.22 -17.14
C ASN A 63 16.07 0.53 -16.96
N ARG A 64 16.49 1.80 -17.13
CA ARG A 64 17.88 2.19 -16.86
C ARG A 64 18.24 2.03 -15.39
N TYR A 65 17.35 2.42 -14.49
CA TYR A 65 17.56 2.25 -13.05
C TYR A 65 17.69 0.76 -12.69
N LEU A 66 16.77 -0.10 -13.16
CA LEU A 66 16.81 -1.53 -12.89
C LEU A 66 18.09 -2.18 -13.40
N ARG A 67 18.55 -1.82 -14.61
CA ARG A 67 19.82 -2.29 -15.16
C ARG A 67 21.02 -1.88 -14.31
N LEU A 68 21.05 -0.66 -13.78
CA LEU A 68 22.11 -0.20 -12.86
C LEU A 68 22.05 -0.94 -11.53
N ALA A 69 20.84 -1.27 -11.06
CA ALA A 69 20.62 -2.08 -9.87
C ALA A 69 20.91 -3.58 -10.09
N GLY A 70 21.25 -4.00 -11.32
CA GLY A 70 21.47 -5.40 -11.66
C GLY A 70 20.21 -6.27 -11.56
N LYS A 71 19.02 -5.67 -11.72
CA LYS A 71 17.73 -6.34 -11.65
C LYS A 71 17.08 -6.46 -13.02
N GLN A 72 16.41 -7.57 -13.26
CA GLN A 72 15.57 -7.73 -14.45
C GLN A 72 14.17 -7.17 -14.19
N PRO A 73 13.51 -6.53 -15.19
CA PRO A 73 12.13 -6.07 -15.04
C PRO A 73 11.16 -7.14 -14.56
N GLU A 74 11.30 -8.38 -15.06
CA GLU A 74 10.43 -9.49 -14.68
C GLU A 74 10.60 -9.92 -13.21
N GLU A 75 11.84 -9.91 -12.70
CA GLU A 75 12.11 -10.19 -11.28
C GLU A 75 11.43 -9.15 -10.39
N VAL A 76 11.50 -7.88 -10.77
CA VAL A 76 10.88 -6.78 -10.02
C VAL A 76 9.35 -6.84 -10.11
N ARG A 77 8.81 -7.14 -11.29
CA ARG A 77 7.38 -7.38 -11.48
C ARG A 77 6.90 -8.48 -10.56
N GLN A 78 7.59 -9.62 -10.54
CA GLN A 78 7.24 -10.75 -9.68
C GLN A 78 7.19 -10.32 -8.21
N THR A 79 8.20 -9.60 -7.73
CA THR A 79 8.21 -9.07 -6.34
C THR A 79 7.07 -8.07 -6.07
N LEU A 80 6.74 -7.22 -7.05
CA LEU A 80 5.66 -6.24 -6.89
C LEU A 80 4.29 -6.90 -6.80
N THR A 81 4.07 -7.97 -7.58
CA THR A 81 2.77 -8.65 -7.72
C THR A 81 2.66 -9.93 -6.90
N GLU A 82 3.69 -10.31 -6.14
CA GLU A 82 3.64 -11.50 -5.31
C GLU A 82 2.58 -11.31 -4.22
N GLU A 83 1.57 -12.18 -4.23
CA GLU A 83 0.42 -12.09 -3.34
C GLU A 83 0.65 -12.93 -2.09
N ALA A 84 0.60 -12.28 -0.93
CA ALA A 84 0.50 -12.97 0.35
C ALA A 84 -0.98 -13.17 0.69
N GLN A 85 -1.39 -14.43 0.89
CA GLN A 85 -2.71 -14.73 1.45
C GLN A 85 -2.74 -14.28 2.90
N VAL A 86 -3.67 -13.39 3.21
CA VAL A 86 -3.91 -12.91 4.57
C VAL A 86 -5.37 -13.15 4.93
N ASN A 87 -5.73 -12.98 6.19
CA ASN A 87 -7.13 -12.89 6.59
C ASN A 87 -7.35 -11.46 7.06
N VAL A 88 -8.15 -10.66 6.36
CA VAL A 88 -8.24 -9.20 6.62
C VAL A 88 -8.70 -8.90 8.05
N ILE A 89 -9.52 -9.77 8.65
CA ILE A 89 -9.97 -9.64 10.04
C ILE A 89 -8.81 -9.94 11.00
N LEU A 90 -7.95 -10.91 10.68
CA LEU A 90 -6.72 -11.18 11.43
C LEU A 90 -5.64 -10.12 11.19
N VAL A 91 -5.61 -9.49 10.01
CA VAL A 91 -4.75 -8.33 9.74
C VAL A 91 -5.20 -7.16 10.60
N ASP A 92 -6.47 -6.77 10.54
CA ASP A 92 -6.98 -5.64 11.31
C ASP A 92 -6.83 -5.84 12.83
N ARG A 93 -7.31 -6.98 13.38
CA ARG A 93 -7.17 -7.24 14.82
C ARG A 93 -5.76 -7.62 15.25
N GLY A 94 -5.02 -8.33 14.39
CA GLY A 94 -3.68 -8.82 14.68
C GLY A 94 -2.62 -7.73 14.59
N LEU A 95 -2.82 -6.71 13.76
CA LEU A 95 -1.94 -5.53 13.68
C LEU A 95 -2.27 -4.47 14.74
N ASN A 96 -3.36 -4.63 15.50
CA ASN A 96 -3.78 -3.75 16.60
C ASN A 96 -3.37 -4.27 17.99
N ASN A 97 -2.22 -4.94 18.09
CA ASN A 97 -1.66 -5.43 19.36
C ASN A 97 -0.12 -5.36 19.37
N PRO A 98 0.55 -5.56 20.53
CA PRO A 98 2.00 -5.42 20.64
C PRO A 98 2.84 -6.36 19.75
N LEU A 99 2.31 -7.52 19.35
CA LEU A 99 2.98 -8.39 18.37
C LEU A 99 2.82 -7.81 16.96
N GLY A 100 1.62 -7.35 16.63
CA GLY A 100 1.33 -6.61 15.40
C GLY A 100 2.22 -5.39 15.22
N ASP A 101 2.44 -4.61 16.28
CA ASP A 101 3.32 -3.45 16.26
C ASP A 101 4.76 -3.81 15.85
N ARG A 102 5.28 -4.97 16.27
CA ARG A 102 6.61 -5.43 15.83
C ARG A 102 6.66 -5.82 14.37
N VAL A 103 5.59 -6.44 13.86
CA VAL A 103 5.46 -6.76 12.44
C VAL A 103 5.43 -5.46 11.62
N LEU A 104 4.64 -4.48 12.06
CA LEU A 104 4.57 -3.17 11.44
C LEU A 104 5.91 -2.44 11.47
N ASP A 105 6.63 -2.48 12.60
CA ASP A 105 7.95 -1.88 12.73
C ASP A 105 8.93 -2.53 11.74
N GLN A 106 8.88 -3.86 11.59
CA GLN A 106 9.77 -4.59 10.67
C GLN A 106 9.50 -4.28 9.20
N ILE A 107 8.23 -4.22 8.79
CA ILE A 107 7.85 -3.80 7.43
C ILE A 107 8.22 -2.33 7.21
N GLY A 108 8.03 -1.51 8.24
CA GLY A 108 8.39 -0.08 8.28
C GLY A 108 9.88 0.20 8.07
N GLU A 109 10.77 -0.77 8.29
CA GLU A 109 12.18 -0.62 7.94
C GLU A 109 12.39 -0.59 6.42
N ALA A 110 11.58 -1.34 5.66
CA ALA A 110 11.67 -1.47 4.21
C ALA A 110 10.77 -0.49 3.46
N ILE A 111 9.59 -0.18 3.99
CA ILE A 111 8.59 0.67 3.37
C ILE A 111 8.23 1.81 4.33
N TYR A 112 8.63 3.04 4.00
CA TYR A 112 8.54 4.18 4.93
C TYR A 112 8.31 5.50 4.19
N PRO A 113 7.73 6.52 4.83
CA PRO A 113 7.62 7.85 4.24
C PRO A 113 9.01 8.51 4.14
N PRO A 114 9.21 9.49 3.24
CA PRO A 114 10.48 10.20 3.09
C PRO A 114 11.04 10.85 4.37
N SER A 115 10.18 11.17 5.35
CA SER A 115 10.58 11.65 6.68
C SER A 115 11.41 10.63 7.47
N GLY A 116 11.34 9.35 7.12
CA GLY A 116 12.01 8.24 7.80
C GLY A 116 11.28 7.77 9.07
N GLU A 117 10.34 8.56 9.59
CA GLU A 117 9.46 8.17 10.69
C GLU A 117 8.24 7.44 10.12
N ALA A 118 8.38 6.13 9.92
CA ALA A 118 7.24 5.29 9.58
C ALA A 118 6.24 5.28 10.74
N SER A 119 5.04 5.79 10.49
CA SER A 119 3.92 5.63 11.41
C SER A 119 3.35 4.22 11.23
N ARG A 120 3.24 3.48 12.35
CA ARG A 120 2.58 2.17 12.36
C ARG A 120 1.15 2.27 11.84
N GLU A 121 0.48 3.38 12.14
CA GLU A 121 -0.87 3.67 11.68
C GLU A 121 -0.91 3.77 10.15
N ALA A 122 0.03 4.49 9.52
CA ALA A 122 0.12 4.60 8.07
C ALA A 122 0.32 3.22 7.41
N MET A 123 1.26 2.43 7.94
CA MET A 123 1.51 1.07 7.45
C MET A 123 0.29 0.15 7.65
N ARG A 124 -0.34 0.22 8.82
CA ARG A 124 -1.54 -0.57 9.13
C ARG A 124 -2.67 -0.23 8.17
N SER A 125 -2.93 1.06 7.94
CA SER A 125 -3.94 1.51 6.97
C SER A 125 -3.64 0.99 5.57
N ALA A 126 -2.39 1.10 5.10
CA ALA A 126 -1.99 0.60 3.79
C ALA A 126 -2.26 -0.91 3.66
N LEU A 127 -1.85 -1.71 4.64
CA LEU A 127 -2.05 -3.17 4.64
C LEU A 127 -3.53 -3.57 4.70
N VAL A 128 -4.34 -2.89 5.53
CA VAL A 128 -5.78 -3.17 5.65
C VAL A 128 -6.51 -2.82 4.36
N LEU A 129 -6.17 -1.69 3.73
CA LEU A 129 -6.75 -1.28 2.44
C LEU A 129 -6.32 -2.22 1.32
N SER A 130 -5.07 -2.68 1.28
CA SER A 130 -4.64 -3.66 0.27
C SER A 130 -5.37 -4.99 0.40
N ALA A 131 -5.66 -5.43 1.63
CA ALA A 131 -6.37 -6.68 1.87
C ALA A 131 -7.90 -6.61 1.73
N SER A 132 -8.48 -5.40 1.60
CA SER A 132 -9.93 -5.23 1.74
C SER A 132 -10.75 -5.86 0.62
N ASP A 133 -10.15 -6.00 -0.56
CA ASP A 133 -10.88 -6.41 -1.76
C ASP A 133 -11.02 -7.93 -1.83
N ASP A 134 -9.95 -8.67 -1.52
CA ASP A 134 -9.92 -10.11 -1.75
C ASP A 134 -9.09 -10.93 -0.74
N ASN A 135 -8.71 -10.32 0.39
CA ASN A 135 -7.86 -10.92 1.42
C ASN A 135 -6.46 -11.32 0.92
N ARG A 136 -5.95 -10.68 -0.13
CA ARG A 136 -4.56 -10.83 -0.57
C ARG A 136 -3.87 -9.47 -0.44
N ILE A 137 -2.56 -9.49 -0.26
CA ILE A 137 -1.74 -8.27 -0.23
C ILE A 137 -0.54 -8.49 -1.14
N SER A 138 -0.32 -7.54 -2.04
CA SER A 138 0.88 -7.40 -2.83
C SER A 138 1.62 -6.10 -2.49
N LEU A 139 2.91 -6.05 -2.82
CA LEU A 139 3.72 -4.84 -2.58
C LEU A 139 3.20 -3.64 -3.38
N ILE A 140 2.73 -3.86 -4.62
CA ILE A 140 2.19 -2.77 -5.45
C ILE A 140 0.94 -2.16 -4.82
N GLU A 141 0.05 -2.97 -4.24
CA GLU A 141 -1.15 -2.45 -3.56
C GLU A 141 -0.76 -1.68 -2.29
N VAL A 142 0.20 -2.17 -1.50
CA VAL A 142 0.68 -1.45 -0.30
C VAL A 142 1.27 -0.09 -0.68
N ILE A 143 2.02 -0.01 -1.79
CA ILE A 143 2.53 1.25 -2.32
C ILE A 143 1.38 2.18 -2.71
N GLN A 144 0.40 1.68 -3.47
CA GLN A 144 -0.76 2.47 -3.92
C GLN A 144 -1.59 2.98 -2.74
N ASN A 145 -1.81 2.16 -1.72
CA ASN A 145 -2.63 2.49 -0.57
C ASN A 145 -1.88 3.19 0.57
N TYR A 146 -0.59 3.51 0.38
CA TYR A 146 0.19 4.18 1.42
C TYR A 146 -0.31 5.63 1.59
N PRO A 147 -0.66 6.08 2.81
CA PRO A 147 -1.35 7.35 3.03
C PRO A 147 -0.40 8.56 3.03
N THR A 148 0.50 8.65 2.06
CA THR A 148 1.43 9.77 1.85
C THR A 148 1.72 9.96 0.36
N ASP A 149 1.93 11.20 -0.08
CA ASP A 149 2.19 11.54 -1.50
C ASP A 149 3.41 10.81 -2.12
N GLU A 150 4.42 10.51 -1.28
CA GLU A 150 5.60 9.75 -1.67
C GLU A 150 5.91 8.68 -0.62
N VAL A 151 6.29 7.48 -1.07
CA VAL A 151 6.73 6.37 -0.22
C VAL A 151 8.11 5.89 -0.66
N VAL A 152 8.96 5.49 0.29
CA VAL A 152 10.27 4.90 0.01
C VAL A 152 10.15 3.39 0.10
N VAL A 153 10.68 2.69 -0.90
CA VAL A 153 10.83 1.22 -0.88
C VAL A 153 12.31 0.88 -0.95
N ASP A 154 12.82 0.35 0.15
CA ASP A 154 14.22 -0.07 0.31
C ASP A 154 14.34 -1.56 0.01
N GLY A 155 14.82 -1.87 -1.20
CA GLY A 155 14.91 -3.23 -1.69
C GLY A 155 15.92 -4.11 -0.94
N ASP A 156 16.95 -3.53 -0.31
CA ASP A 156 17.88 -4.31 0.52
C ASP A 156 17.20 -4.79 1.79
N ARG A 157 16.37 -3.92 2.38
CA ARG A 157 15.61 -4.23 3.60
C ARG A 157 14.37 -5.07 3.34
N LEU A 158 13.78 -4.98 2.15
CA LEU A 158 12.61 -5.76 1.78
C LEU A 158 12.89 -7.27 1.84
N VAL A 159 14.08 -7.69 1.37
CA VAL A 159 14.55 -9.08 1.47
C VAL A 159 14.68 -9.51 2.94
N ALA A 160 15.28 -8.66 3.78
CA ALA A 160 15.45 -8.96 5.21
C ALA A 160 14.10 -9.04 5.93
N ALA A 161 13.17 -8.14 5.64
CA ALA A 161 11.83 -8.15 6.22
C ALA A 161 11.07 -9.43 5.81
N TYR A 162 11.17 -9.86 4.55
CA TYR A 162 10.55 -11.09 4.08
C TYR A 162 11.07 -12.34 4.80
N SER A 163 12.40 -12.50 4.91
CA SER A 163 13.00 -13.62 5.64
C SER A 163 12.55 -13.67 7.10
N GLN A 164 12.48 -12.53 7.77
CA GLN A 164 12.02 -12.47 9.16
C GLN A 164 10.55 -12.83 9.33
N LEU A 165 9.69 -12.46 8.36
CA LEU A 165 8.29 -12.86 8.36
C LEU A 165 8.12 -14.37 8.20
N GLN A 166 8.96 -15.01 7.39
CA GLN A 166 8.97 -16.48 7.25
C GLN A 166 9.37 -17.16 8.57
N ASP A 167 10.44 -16.70 9.23
CA ASP A 167 10.88 -17.23 10.52
C ASP A 167 9.79 -17.11 11.60
N ILE A 168 9.06 -15.99 11.60
CA ILE A 168 7.91 -15.76 12.49
C ILE A 168 6.83 -16.80 12.19
N GLN A 169 6.44 -16.98 10.92
CA GLN A 169 5.43 -17.95 10.53
C GLN A 169 5.82 -19.38 10.92
N GLU A 170 7.07 -19.80 10.69
CA GLU A 170 7.55 -21.14 11.06
C GLU A 170 7.47 -21.37 12.58
N ARG A 171 7.89 -20.37 13.36
CA ARG A 171 7.85 -20.43 14.83
C ARG A 171 6.44 -20.54 15.38
N PHE A 172 5.45 -19.88 14.76
CA PHE A 172 4.06 -19.94 15.20
C PHE A 172 3.29 -21.12 14.60
N GLY A 173 3.58 -21.53 13.37
CA GLY A 173 3.03 -22.72 12.73
C GLY A 173 3.40 -24.00 13.48
N GLY A 174 4.66 -24.13 13.90
CA GLY A 174 5.11 -25.26 14.72
C GLY A 174 4.44 -25.35 16.11
N LEU A 175 3.98 -24.22 16.67
CA LEU A 175 3.23 -24.21 17.94
C LEU A 175 1.78 -24.66 17.76
N ILE A 176 1.17 -24.41 16.59
CA ILE A 176 -0.19 -24.84 16.27
C ILE A 176 -0.20 -26.34 15.94
N GLU A 177 0.77 -26.84 15.18
CA GLU A 177 0.87 -28.27 14.86
C GLU A 177 1.23 -29.13 16.09
N GLY A 178 2.21 -28.70 16.90
CA GLY A 178 2.60 -29.43 18.12
C GLY A 178 1.54 -29.38 19.25
N GLY A 179 0.63 -28.40 19.23
CA GLY A 179 -0.45 -28.26 20.21
C GLY A 179 -1.65 -29.17 19.95
N LEU A 180 -1.90 -29.55 18.69
CA LEU A 180 -3.02 -30.41 18.32
C LEU A 180 -2.71 -31.89 18.54
N ASP A 181 -1.46 -32.32 18.38
CA ASP A 181 -1.05 -33.70 18.66
C ASP A 181 -1.17 -34.05 20.15
N GLY A 182 -0.85 -33.10 21.05
CA GLY A 182 -1.05 -33.28 22.49
C GLY A 182 -2.51 -33.33 22.94
N VAL A 183 -3.44 -32.76 22.16
CA VAL A 183 -4.89 -32.79 22.44
C VAL A 183 -5.53 -34.07 21.90
N LEU A 184 -5.04 -34.61 20.78
CA LEU A 184 -5.55 -35.85 20.18
C LEU A 184 -5.15 -37.11 20.97
N ASP A 185 -4.03 -37.10 21.68
CA ASP A 185 -3.63 -38.21 22.55
C ASP A 185 -4.46 -38.28 23.85
N ASN A 186 -5.00 -37.15 24.32
CA ASN A 186 -5.83 -37.10 25.52
C ASN A 186 -7.30 -37.50 25.25
N ILE A 187 -7.71 -37.58 23.98
CA ILE A 187 -9.07 -38.00 23.57
C ILE A 187 -9.11 -39.51 23.26
N ARG A 188 -7.96 -40.17 23.05
CA ARG A 188 -7.87 -41.64 22.86
C ARG A 188 -7.88 -42.45 24.16
N LEU A 189 -8.01 -41.80 25.33
CA LEU A 189 -8.03 -42.42 26.64
C LEU A 189 -9.42 -42.39 27.33
N PHE A 190 -10.50 -42.11 26.57
CA PHE A 190 -11.89 -42.32 26.99
C PHE A 190 -12.65 -43.17 25.97
#